data_AF-A0A9Q1B9Q2-F1
#
_entry.id   AF-A0A9Q1B9Q2-F1
#
_cell.length_a   1.000
_cell.length_b   1.000
_cell.length_c   1.000
_cell.angle_alpha   90.00
_cell.angle_beta   90.00
_cell.angle_gamma   90.00
#
_symmetry.space_group_name_H-M   'P 1'
#
loop_
_entity.id
_entity.type
_entity.pdbx_description
1 polymer ?
#
loop_
_entity_poly.entity_id
_entity_poly.type
_entity_poly.pdbx_seq_one_letter_code
_entity_poly.pdbx_strand_id
1 'polypeptide(L)'
;MAYLSQLETYKFRKAFTLARCEAFPSVVLEGRFKSIPREQRLCPCGSDEIESIDHMMLRCSRHKKIRAKYITPLLKDMAGQSDSDYYNQLIIDQSRTTTELVAKFRAACHSRQNRLLNS
;
A
#
# COMPACT_ATOMS: atom_id res chain seq x y z
N MET A 1 15.11 7.37 16.18
CA MET A 1 14.40 6.55 15.17
C MET A 1 15.44 5.83 14.32
N ALA A 2 15.51 4.50 14.38
CA ALA A 2 16.42 3.72 13.54
C ALA A 2 15.78 3.49 12.16
N TYR A 3 16.51 3.79 11.09
CA TYR A 3 16.04 3.71 9.71
C TYR A 3 16.18 2.27 9.19
N LEU A 4 15.05 1.56 8.98
CA LEU A 4 14.95 0.33 8.17
C LEU A 4 15.97 -0.77 8.52
N SER A 5 16.33 -0.92 9.80
CA SER A 5 17.32 -1.91 10.25
C SER A 5 16.80 -3.36 10.19
N GLN A 6 15.50 -3.55 10.04
CA GLN A 6 14.83 -4.85 10.12
C GLN A 6 14.73 -5.60 8.78
N LEU A 7 14.86 -4.90 7.65
CA LEU A 7 14.74 -5.48 6.31
C LEU A 7 16.12 -5.64 5.68
N GLU A 8 16.64 -6.87 5.59
CA GLU A 8 17.93 -7.16 4.95
C GLU A 8 17.87 -7.05 3.41
N THR A 9 16.72 -7.39 2.80
CA THR A 9 16.56 -7.41 1.35
C THR A 9 16.27 -6.02 0.78
N TYR A 10 17.17 -5.52 -0.07
CA TYR A 10 17.06 -4.21 -0.74
C TYR A 10 15.70 -3.99 -1.43
N LYS A 11 15.18 -5.00 -2.15
CA LYS A 11 13.90 -4.91 -2.86
C LYS A 11 12.74 -4.59 -1.93
N PHE A 12 12.71 -5.19 -0.75
CA PHE A 12 11.67 -4.95 0.24
C PHE A 12 11.85 -3.62 0.96
N ARG A 13 13.09 -3.22 1.26
CA ARG A 13 13.37 -1.85 1.78
C ARG A 13 12.84 -0.79 0.83
N LYS A 14 13.22 -0.86 -0.45
CA LYS A 14 12.75 0.07 -1.48
C LYS A 14 11.23 0.08 -1.56
N ALA A 15 10.60 -1.10 -1.58
CA ALA A 15 9.15 -1.18 -1.67
C ALA A 15 8.44 -0.61 -0.43
N PHE A 16 8.98 -0.81 0.77
CA PHE A 16 8.39 -0.26 1.98
C PHE A 16 8.58 1.26 2.08
N THR A 17 9.77 1.79 1.72
CA THR A 17 10.01 3.24 1.66
C THR A 17 9.08 3.92 0.67
N LEU A 18 8.95 3.37 -0.54
CA LEU A 18 8.05 3.91 -1.55
C LEU A 18 6.58 3.87 -1.10
N ALA A 19 6.20 2.89 -0.27
CA ALA A 19 4.86 2.81 0.31
C ALA A 19 4.63 3.96 1.30
N ARG A 20 5.58 4.19 2.21
CA ARG A 20 5.53 5.29 3.19
C ARG A 20 5.51 6.68 2.56
N CYS A 21 6.21 6.85 1.44
CA CYS A 21 6.31 8.11 0.72
C CYS A 21 5.19 8.31 -0.33
N GLU A 22 4.24 7.38 -0.44
CA GLU A 22 3.23 7.34 -1.52
C GLU A 22 3.86 7.47 -2.93
N ALA A 23 5.08 6.98 -3.12
CA ALA A 23 5.93 7.24 -4.28
C ALA A 23 5.90 6.12 -5.34
N PHE A 24 4.93 5.21 -5.26
CA PHE A 24 4.72 4.21 -6.30
C PHE A 24 3.87 4.77 -7.44
N PRO A 25 4.02 4.22 -8.67
CA PRO A 25 3.08 4.46 -9.75
C PRO A 25 1.64 4.20 -9.28
N SER A 26 0.83 5.25 -9.29
CA SER A 26 -0.57 5.28 -8.88
C SER A 26 -1.25 6.44 -9.61
N VAL A 27 -2.57 6.43 -9.68
CA VAL A 27 -3.38 7.54 -10.20
C VAL A 27 -3.13 8.81 -9.37
N VAL A 28 -2.78 8.68 -8.09
CA VAL A 28 -2.39 9.80 -7.24
C VAL A 28 -1.08 10.44 -7.69
N LEU A 29 -0.06 9.64 -7.99
CA LEU A 29 1.24 10.13 -8.44
C LEU A 29 1.18 10.66 -9.87
N GLU A 30 0.50 9.95 -10.76
CA GLU A 30 0.27 10.39 -12.14
C GLU A 30 -0.56 11.67 -12.20
N GLY A 31 -1.64 11.74 -11.42
CA GLY A 31 -2.46 12.95 -11.30
C GLY A 31 -1.70 14.13 -10.71
N ARG A 32 -0.74 13.89 -9.79
CA ARG A 32 0.16 14.94 -9.30
C ARG A 32 1.03 15.50 -10.42
N PHE A 33 1.57 14.64 -11.28
CA PHE A 33 2.39 15.06 -12.42
C PHE A 33 1.57 15.81 -13.48
N LYS A 34 0.31 15.40 -13.68
CA LYS A 34 -0.63 16.04 -14.62
C LYS A 34 -1.40 17.23 -14.03
N SER A 35 -1.05 17.70 -12.82
CA SER A 35 -1.76 18.79 -12.12
C SER A 35 -3.27 18.56 -11.94
N ILE A 36 -3.71 17.30 -11.85
CA ILE A 36 -5.10 16.94 -11.57
C ILE A 36 -5.39 17.18 -10.08
N PRO A 37 -6.51 17.82 -9.69
CA PRO A 37 -6.89 18.03 -8.29
C PRO A 37 -6.93 16.72 -7.50
N ARG A 38 -6.56 16.73 -6.22
CA ARG A 38 -6.42 15.51 -5.41
C ARG A 38 -7.74 14.73 -5.33
N GLU A 39 -8.86 15.44 -5.19
CA GLU A 39 -10.21 14.87 -5.19
C GLU A 39 -10.58 14.14 -6.49
N GLN A 40 -9.91 14.41 -7.61
CA GLN A 40 -10.16 13.76 -8.89
C GLN A 40 -9.24 12.55 -9.15
N ARG A 41 -8.32 12.23 -8.21
CA ARG A 41 -7.34 11.13 -8.36
C ARG A 41 -7.90 9.81 -7.84
N LEU A 42 -9.02 9.41 -8.43
CA LEU A 42 -9.83 8.29 -7.96
C LEU A 42 -9.20 6.93 -8.30
N CYS A 43 -9.40 5.96 -7.43
CA CYS A 43 -9.02 4.58 -7.67
C CYS A 43 -9.91 3.98 -8.77
N PRO A 44 -9.35 3.28 -9.77
CA PRO A 44 -10.13 2.58 -10.79
C PRO A 44 -10.93 1.38 -10.27
N CYS A 45 -11.07 1.22 -8.95
CA CYS A 45 -11.82 0.12 -8.34
C CYS A 45 -13.33 0.37 -8.29
N GLY A 46 -13.78 1.58 -8.67
CA GLY A 46 -15.20 1.96 -8.74
C GLY A 46 -15.81 2.37 -7.40
N SER A 47 -15.01 2.66 -6.38
CA SER A 47 -15.49 3.12 -5.07
C SER A 47 -15.52 4.64 -4.92
N ASP A 48 -15.15 5.40 -5.96
CA ASP A 48 -14.97 6.85 -5.92
C ASP A 48 -14.09 7.35 -4.75
N GLU A 49 -13.21 6.47 -4.25
CA GLU A 49 -12.20 6.83 -3.25
C GLU A 49 -10.88 7.15 -3.95
N ILE A 50 -10.10 8.07 -3.38
CA ILE A 50 -8.74 8.38 -3.86
C ILE A 50 -7.88 7.10 -3.85
N GLU A 51 -7.00 6.91 -4.84
CA GLU A 51 -6.07 5.77 -4.86
C GLU A 51 -4.90 5.94 -3.87
N SER A 52 -5.22 6.10 -2.60
CA SER A 52 -4.26 6.19 -1.51
C SER A 52 -3.91 4.79 -0.97
N ILE A 53 -2.82 4.73 -0.21
CA ILE A 53 -2.28 3.45 0.25
C ILE A 53 -3.15 2.78 1.31
N ASP A 54 -3.79 3.55 2.18
CA ASP A 54 -4.81 3.10 3.13
C ASP A 54 -5.99 2.44 2.41
N HIS A 55 -6.53 3.10 1.36
CA HIS A 55 -7.58 2.53 0.51
C HIS A 55 -7.14 1.18 -0.06
N MET A 56 -5.95 1.11 -0.66
CA MET A 56 -5.42 -0.13 -1.24
C MET A 56 -5.26 -1.26 -0.20
N MET A 57 -4.73 -0.92 0.97
CA MET A 57 -4.38 -1.87 2.03
C MET A 57 -5.59 -2.35 2.84
N LEU A 58 -6.65 -1.57 2.93
CA LEU A 58 -7.79 -1.86 3.80
C LEU A 58 -9.05 -2.24 3.00
N ARG A 59 -9.37 -1.52 1.92
CA ARG A 59 -10.71 -1.56 1.31
C ARG A 59 -10.72 -2.00 -0.16
N CYS A 60 -9.76 -1.56 -0.95
CA CYS A 60 -9.77 -1.67 -2.42
C CYS A 60 -10.13 -3.07 -2.96
N SER A 61 -11.20 -3.15 -3.74
CA SER A 61 -11.68 -4.41 -4.33
C SER A 61 -10.67 -5.03 -5.30
N ARG A 62 -9.95 -4.22 -6.08
CA ARG A 62 -8.92 -4.66 -7.05
C ARG A 62 -7.78 -5.43 -6.40
N HIS A 63 -7.46 -5.08 -5.15
CA HIS A 63 -6.38 -5.70 -4.40
C HIS A 63 -6.87 -6.71 -3.36
N LYS A 64 -8.16 -7.06 -3.31
CA LYS A 64 -8.76 -7.96 -2.31
C LYS A 64 -7.99 -9.28 -2.14
N LYS A 65 -7.62 -9.96 -3.24
CA LYS A 65 -6.85 -11.22 -3.18
C LYS A 65 -5.43 -11.03 -2.66
N ILE A 66 -4.78 -9.93 -3.02
CA ILE A 66 -3.41 -9.61 -2.58
C ILE A 66 -3.43 -9.20 -1.09
N ARG A 67 -4.43 -8.40 -0.70
CA ARG A 67 -4.70 -7.99 0.68
C ARG A 67 -4.95 -9.20 1.57
N ALA A 68 -5.82 -10.12 1.15
CA ALA A 68 -6.10 -11.36 1.86
C ALA A 68 -4.84 -12.19 2.16
N LYS A 69 -3.87 -12.18 1.24
CA LYS A 69 -2.63 -12.94 1.37
C LYS A 69 -1.61 -12.28 2.31
N TYR A 70 -1.47 -10.96 2.26
CA TYR A 70 -0.35 -10.26 2.90
C TYR A 70 -0.75 -9.35 4.05
N ILE A 71 -1.91 -8.70 3.99
CA ILE A 71 -2.33 -7.70 4.98
C ILE A 71 -3.36 -8.27 5.96
N THR A 72 -4.36 -9.01 5.47
CA THR A 72 -5.41 -9.59 6.32
C THR A 72 -4.88 -10.45 7.48
N PRO A 73 -3.79 -11.22 7.34
CA PRO A 73 -3.20 -11.94 8.48
C PRO A 73 -2.75 -11.01 9.61
N LEU A 74 -2.31 -9.79 9.30
CA LEU A 74 -1.91 -8.79 10.29
C LEU A 74 -3.12 -8.19 11.02
N LEU A 75 -4.27 -8.10 10.36
CA LEU A 75 -5.48 -7.47 10.90
C LEU A 75 -6.20 -8.35 11.95
N LYS A 76 -5.88 -9.65 12.02
CA LYS A 76 -6.57 -10.61 12.91
C LYS A 76 -6.38 -10.26 14.40
N ASP A 77 -5.22 -9.75 14.76
CA ASP A 77 -4.87 -9.46 16.16
C ASP A 77 -5.34 -8.07 16.62
N MET A 78 -6.03 -7.34 15.75
CA MET A 78 -6.31 -5.91 15.92
C MET A 78 -7.81 -5.59 15.85
N ALA A 79 -8.69 -6.56 16.08
CA ALA A 79 -10.15 -6.39 15.94
C ALA A 79 -10.69 -5.19 16.76
N GLY A 80 -11.47 -4.32 16.11
CA GLY A 80 -12.16 -3.18 16.76
C GLY A 80 -11.43 -1.83 16.67
N GLN A 81 -10.27 -1.76 16.01
CA GLN A 81 -9.56 -0.50 15.78
C GLN A 81 -10.12 0.29 14.58
N SER A 82 -9.81 1.58 14.51
CA SER A 82 -10.17 2.40 13.35
C SER A 82 -9.23 2.14 12.17
N ASP A 83 -9.69 2.41 10.94
CA ASP A 83 -8.86 2.29 9.74
C ASP A 83 -7.58 3.12 9.79
N SER A 84 -7.61 4.29 10.44
CA SER A 84 -6.42 5.12 10.67
C SER A 84 -5.41 4.43 11.59
N ASP A 85 -5.86 3.72 12.63
CA ASP A 85 -4.97 3.02 13.56
C ASP A 85 -4.30 1.82 12.88
N TYR A 86 -5.09 1.06 12.11
CA TYR A 86 -4.56 -0.03 11.29
C TYR A 86 -3.51 0.47 10.31
N TYR A 87 -3.83 1.55 9.57
CA TYR A 87 -2.90 2.14 8.61
C TYR A 87 -1.60 2.55 9.30
N ASN A 88 -1.68 3.30 10.40
CA ASN A 88 -0.52 3.76 11.14
C ASN A 88 0.36 2.59 11.60
N GLN A 89 -0.23 1.53 12.17
CA GLN A 89 0.54 0.37 12.62
C GLN A 89 1.19 -0.40 11.46
N LEU A 90 0.54 -0.47 10.30
CA LEU A 90 1.10 -1.15 9.13
C LEU A 90 2.27 -0.38 8.50
N ILE A 91 2.29 0.95 8.59
CA ILE A 91 3.37 1.77 8.03
C ILE A 91 4.51 2.06 9.02
N ILE A 92 4.26 1.86 10.31
CA ILE A 92 5.26 2.02 11.34
C ILE A 92 6.18 0.79 11.31
N ASP A 93 7.48 1.03 11.05
CA ASP A 93 8.53 0.01 10.97
C ASP A 93 8.91 -0.52 12.36
N GLN A 94 7.95 -1.11 13.07
CA GLN A 94 8.12 -1.66 14.42
C GLN A 94 8.33 -3.16 14.43
N SER A 95 7.84 -3.88 13.42
CA SER A 95 7.92 -5.34 13.33
C SER A 95 8.44 -5.75 11.97
N ARG A 96 9.53 -6.54 11.96
CA ARG A 96 10.12 -7.11 10.73
C ARG A 96 9.05 -7.81 9.89
N THR A 97 8.18 -8.59 10.54
CA THR A 97 7.10 -9.34 9.88
C THR A 97 6.10 -8.40 9.20
N THR A 98 5.65 -7.35 9.89
CA THR A 98 4.72 -6.35 9.35
C THR A 98 5.36 -5.63 8.17
N THR A 99 6.57 -5.11 8.34
CA THR A 99 7.32 -4.39 7.32
C THR A 99 7.52 -5.25 6.07
N GLU A 100 7.90 -6.53 6.24
CA GLU A 100 8.04 -7.48 5.13
C GLU A 100 6.73 -7.75 4.39
N LEU A 101 5.64 -7.96 5.11
CA LEU A 101 4.34 -8.27 4.52
C LEU A 101 3.76 -7.08 3.76
N VAL A 102 3.91 -5.86 4.29
CA VAL A 102 3.53 -4.63 3.60
C VAL A 102 4.37 -4.42 2.34
N ALA A 103 5.69 -4.68 2.40
CA ALA A 103 6.56 -4.62 1.23
C ALA A 103 6.15 -5.65 0.16
N LYS A 104 5.84 -6.90 0.57
CA LYS A 104 5.36 -7.98 -0.32
C LYS A 104 4.01 -7.63 -0.95
N PHE A 105 3.07 -7.11 -0.16
CA PHE A 105 1.78 -6.61 -0.63
C PHE A 105 1.98 -5.56 -1.74
N ARG A 106 2.83 -4.58 -1.49
CA ARG A 106 3.04 -3.46 -2.41
C ARG A 106 3.75 -3.89 -3.69
N ALA A 107 4.78 -4.72 -3.58
CA ALA A 107 5.45 -5.31 -4.74
C ALA A 107 4.45 -6.10 -5.62
N ALA A 108 3.57 -6.89 -5.01
CA ALA A 108 2.55 -7.64 -5.73
C ALA A 108 1.50 -6.75 -6.41
N CYS A 109 1.05 -5.68 -5.74
CA CYS A 109 0.13 -4.69 -6.33
C CYS A 109 0.76 -4.02 -7.56
N HIS A 110 2.02 -3.60 -7.45
CA HIS A 110 2.75 -2.99 -8.55
C HIS A 110 2.95 -3.95 -9.73
N SER A 111 3.34 -5.20 -9.47
CA SER A 111 3.45 -6.22 -10.53
C SER A 111 2.11 -6.49 -11.23
N ARG A 112 0.98 -6.44 -10.51
CA ARG A 112 -0.35 -6.55 -11.12
C ARG A 112 -0.70 -5.34 -11.98
N GLN A 113 -0.39 -4.13 -11.51
CA GLN A 113 -0.66 -2.89 -12.24
C GLN A 113 0.16 -2.81 -13.54
N ASN A 114 1.43 -3.19 -13.51
CA ASN A 114 2.27 -3.26 -14.71
C ASN A 114 1.77 -4.29 -15.73
N ARG A 115 1.15 -5.40 -15.30
CA ARG A 115 0.53 -6.35 -16.23
C ARG A 115 -0.68 -5.77 -16.93
N LEU A 116 -1.48 -4.96 -16.23
CA LEU A 116 -2.67 -4.31 -16.79
C LEU A 116 -2.33 -3.15 -17.75
N LEU A 117 -1.15 -2.55 -17.62
CA LEU A 117 -0.69 -1.47 -18.50
C LEU A 117 0.04 -1.97 -19.75
N ASN A 118 0.45 -3.25 -19.78
CA ASN A 118 1.15 -3.89 -20.91
C ASN A 118 0.31 -4.99 -21.59
N SER A 119 -1.01 -5.00 -21.34
CA SER A 119 -2.00 -5.89 -21.94
C SER A 119 -2.98 -5.09 -22.77
#